data_AF-A0A222GA41-F1
#
_entry.id   AF-A0A222GA41-F1
#
_cell.length_a   1.000
_cell.length_b   1.000
_cell.length_c   1.000
_cell.angle_alpha   90.00
_cell.angle_beta   90.00
_cell.angle_gamma   90.00
#
_symmetry.space_group_name_H-M   'P 1'
#
loop_
_entity.id
_entity.type
_entity.pdbx_description
1 polymer ?
#
loop_
_entity_poly.entity_id
_entity_poly.type
_entity_poly.pdbx_seq_one_letter_code
_entity_poly.pdbx_strand_id
1 'polypeptide(L)'
;MNKYRCPYCDQQSVSLLRKLILSPIVSYDCSACYEPISVPFKSTLLVVPSLLILFFGANYFSLRGVLTMLTLSLILTAYLHVKFVPLTKAKL
;
A
#
# COMPACT_ATOMS: atom_id res chain seq x y z
N MET A 1 17.74 7.15 -0.02
CA MET A 1 16.35 6.93 -0.49
C MET A 1 16.25 5.51 -1.04
N ASN A 2 15.59 4.58 -0.34
CA ASN A 2 15.38 3.23 -0.86
C ASN A 2 14.45 3.30 -2.08
N LYS A 3 14.97 2.93 -3.25
CA LYS A 3 14.25 2.85 -4.52
C LYS A 3 13.92 1.39 -4.79
N TYR A 4 12.69 1.10 -5.22
CA TYR A 4 12.26 -0.27 -5.52
C TYR A 4 12.60 -0.64 -6.97
N ARG A 5 12.93 -1.91 -7.20
CA ARG A 5 13.31 -2.44 -8.51
C ARG A 5 12.08 -2.82 -9.34
N CYS A 6 12.17 -2.60 -10.64
CA CYS A 6 11.17 -3.01 -11.62
C CYS A 6 11.19 -4.54 -11.81
N PRO A 7 10.05 -5.24 -11.80
CA PRO A 7 9.99 -6.66 -12.13
C PRO A 7 10.24 -6.98 -13.63
N TYR A 8 10.35 -5.97 -14.50
CA TYR A 8 10.62 -6.16 -15.93
C TYR A 8 12.10 -5.97 -16.29
N CYS A 9 12.72 -4.89 -15.82
CA CYS A 9 14.07 -4.51 -16.21
C CYS A 9 15.08 -4.51 -15.05
N ASP A 10 14.65 -4.86 -13.83
CA ASP A 10 15.43 -4.81 -12.58
C ASP A 10 16.03 -3.43 -12.21
N GLN A 11 15.76 -2.41 -13.03
CA GLN A 11 16.18 -1.05 -12.77
C GLN A 11 15.29 -0.37 -11.73
N GLN A 12 15.81 0.68 -11.12
CA GLN A 12 15.09 1.47 -10.12
C GLN A 12 13.88 2.16 -10.77
N SER A 13 12.67 1.73 -10.40
CA SER A 13 11.44 2.18 -11.08
C SER A 13 10.64 3.21 -10.28
N VAL A 14 10.56 3.06 -8.96
CA VAL A 14 9.68 3.90 -8.13
C VAL A 14 10.29 4.27 -6.77
N SER A 15 9.99 5.50 -6.36
CA SER A 15 10.26 6.01 -5.02
C SER A 15 9.26 5.44 -3.99
N LEU A 16 9.63 5.45 -2.70
CA LEU A 16 8.78 5.02 -1.58
C LEU A 16 7.39 5.68 -1.59
N LEU A 17 7.34 6.99 -1.83
CA LEU A 17 6.09 7.75 -1.93
C LEU A 17 5.21 7.26 -3.08
N ARG A 18 5.80 6.97 -4.25
CA ARG A 18 5.04 6.40 -5.36
C ARG A 18 4.54 5.00 -5.04
N LYS A 19 5.35 4.15 -4.40
CA LYS A 19 4.92 2.81 -3.98
C LYS A 19 3.70 2.83 -3.05
N LEU A 20 3.56 3.87 -2.22
CA LEU A 20 2.41 4.05 -1.35
C LEU A 20 1.13 4.49 -2.09
N ILE A 21 1.27 5.13 -3.24
CA ILE A 21 0.14 5.57 -4.09
C ILE A 21 -0.26 4.47 -5.08
N LEU A 22 0.66 3.57 -5.45
CA LEU A 22 0.34 2.42 -6.28
C LEU A 22 -0.73 1.56 -5.60
N SER A 23 -1.85 1.41 -6.31
CA SER A 23 -2.97 0.58 -5.93
C SER A 23 -3.10 -0.57 -6.93
N PRO A 24 -3.73 -1.71 -6.59
CA PRO A 24 -3.87 -2.82 -7.53
C PRO A 24 -4.70 -2.47 -8.78
N ILE A 25 -5.50 -1.40 -8.69
CA ILE A 25 -6.27 -0.83 -9.79
C ILE A 25 -5.45 0.18 -10.61
N VAL A 26 -4.43 0.80 -10.01
CA VAL A 26 -3.64 1.88 -10.64
C VAL A 26 -2.27 1.33 -10.99
N SER A 27 -2.06 1.05 -12.28
CA SER A 27 -0.74 0.76 -12.83
C SER A 27 0.07 2.05 -13.03
N TYR A 28 1.38 1.94 -12.91
CA TYR A 28 2.32 3.02 -13.17
C TYR A 28 3.40 2.53 -14.13
N ASP A 29 3.82 3.37 -15.07
CA ASP A 29 4.87 2.98 -16.02
C ASP A 29 6.25 3.13 -15.39
N CYS A 30 7.08 2.09 -15.50
CA CYS A 30 8.44 2.14 -15.00
C CYS A 30 9.25 3.23 -15.71
N SER A 31 9.92 4.13 -14.97
CA SER A 31 10.69 5.23 -15.58
C SER A 31 11.87 4.80 -16.46
N ALA A 32 12.31 3.54 -16.36
CA ALA A 32 13.44 3.01 -17.11
C ALA A 32 13.03 2.23 -18.38
N CYS A 33 11.98 1.40 -18.30
CA CYS A 33 11.57 0.52 -19.39
C CYS A 33 10.15 0.80 -19.90
N TYR A 34 9.47 1.79 -19.32
CA TYR A 34 8.11 2.22 -19.67
C TYR A 34 7.02 1.12 -19.61
N GLU A 35 7.35 -0.03 -19.03
CA GLU A 35 6.39 -1.13 -18.80
C GLU A 35 5.50 -0.84 -17.59
N PRO A 36 4.19 -1.14 -17.66
CA PRO A 36 3.25 -0.94 -16.57
C PRO A 36 3.51 -1.91 -15.42
N ILE A 37 3.72 -1.36 -14.23
CA ILE A 37 3.88 -2.08 -12.96
C ILE A 37 2.72 -1.77 -12.03
N SER A 38 2.29 -2.76 -11.25
CA SER A 38 1.22 -2.59 -10.26
C SER A 38 1.57 -3.29 -8.94
N VAL A 39 0.68 -3.16 -7.95
CA VAL A 39 0.75 -3.96 -6.72
C VAL A 39 -0.28 -5.08 -6.77
N PRO A 40 -0.03 -6.24 -6.15
CA PRO A 40 -0.97 -7.36 -6.16
C PRO A 40 -2.27 -7.00 -5.43
N PHE A 41 -3.42 -7.47 -5.90
CA PHE A 41 -4.72 -7.31 -5.21
C PHE A 41 -4.72 -7.81 -3.76
N LYS A 42 -3.81 -8.70 -3.38
CA LYS A 42 -3.64 -9.09 -1.97
C LYS A 42 -3.19 -7.93 -1.08
N SER A 43 -2.65 -6.84 -1.64
CA SER A 43 -2.26 -5.66 -0.85
C SER A 43 -3.44 -4.82 -0.37
N THR A 44 -4.59 -4.84 -1.06
CA THR A 44 -5.80 -4.14 -0.57
C THR A 44 -6.42 -4.84 0.64
N LEU A 45 -6.13 -6.12 0.86
CA LEU A 45 -6.53 -6.82 2.08
C LEU A 45 -5.88 -6.23 3.35
N LEU A 46 -4.76 -5.50 3.22
CA LEU A 46 -4.17 -4.81 4.36
C LEU A 46 -5.01 -3.63 4.86
N VAL A 47 -5.96 -3.12 4.08
CA VAL A 47 -6.86 -2.02 4.50
C VAL A 47 -8.02 -2.53 5.37
N VAL A 48 -8.33 -3.83 5.29
CA VAL A 48 -9.46 -4.47 6.00
C VAL A 48 -9.41 -4.30 7.53
N PRO A 49 -8.25 -4.46 8.21
CA PRO A 49 -8.17 -4.23 9.65
C PRO A 49 -8.54 -2.80 10.05
N SER A 50 -8.16 -1.80 9.26
CA SER A 50 -8.48 -0.39 9.53
C SER A 50 -9.98 -0.11 9.40
N LEU A 51 -10.63 -0.73 8.41
CA LEU A 51 -12.08 -0.68 8.23
C LEU A 51 -12.85 -1.36 9.37
N LEU A 52 -12.36 -2.52 9.84
CA LEU A 52 -12.94 -3.20 11.00
C LEU A 52 -12.82 -2.36 12.28
N ILE A 53 -11.67 -1.73 12.51
CA ILE A 53 -11.47 -0.83 13.66
C ILE A 53 -12.41 0.36 13.61
N LEU A 54 -12.67 0.93 12.42
CA LEU A 54 -13.67 1.98 12.27
C LEU A 54 -15.09 1.48 12.58
N PHE A 55 -15.46 0.33 12.02
CA PHE A 55 -16.81 -0.21 12.17
C PHE A 55 -17.12 -0.61 13.63
N PHE A 56 -16.20 -1.30 14.30
CA PHE A 56 -16.37 -1.68 15.70
C PHE A 56 -16.04 -0.52 16.65
N GLY A 57 -14.99 0.24 16.39
CA GLY A 57 -14.58 1.35 17.26
C GLY A 57 -15.66 2.43 17.37
N ALA A 58 -16.34 2.77 16.27
CA ALA A 58 -17.41 3.77 16.29
C ALA A 58 -18.61 3.37 17.18
N ASN A 59 -18.83 2.07 17.40
CA ASN A 59 -19.96 1.57 18.17
C ASN A 59 -19.63 1.32 19.66
N TYR A 60 -18.37 1.04 19.99
CA TYR A 60 -17.97 0.60 21.33
C TYR A 60 -16.99 1.53 22.06
N PHE A 61 -16.37 2.49 21.37
CA PHE A 61 -15.32 3.35 21.94
C PHE A 61 -15.69 4.84 21.90
N SER A 62 -15.11 5.60 22.84
CA SER A 62 -15.14 7.06 22.78
C SER A 62 -14.38 7.58 21.56
N LEU A 63 -14.79 8.74 21.04
CA LEU A 63 -14.22 9.34 19.82
C LEU A 63 -12.68 9.42 19.84
N ARG A 64 -12.10 9.74 21.01
CA ARG A 64 -10.64 9.77 21.22
C ARG A 64 -9.98 8.39 21.12
N GLY A 65 -10.64 7.35 21.65
CA GLY A 65 -10.15 5.97 21.54
C GLY A 65 -10.16 5.48 20.10
N VAL A 66 -11.21 5.79 19.35
CA VAL A 66 -11.27 5.46 17.92
C VAL A 66 -10.16 6.18 17.15
N LEU A 67 -9.95 7.47 17.40
CA LEU A 67 -8.91 8.24 16.71
C LEU A 67 -7.50 7.65 16.93
N THR A 68 -7.17 7.28 18.17
CA THR A 68 -5.85 6.71 18.51
C THR A 68 -5.64 5.31 17.92
N MET A 69 -6.68 4.48 17.91
CA MET A 69 -6.62 3.15 17.27
C MET A 69 -6.49 3.28 15.74
N LEU A 70 -7.16 4.26 15.14
CA LEU A 70 -7.14 4.49 13.71
C LEU A 70 -5.76 5.00 13.25
N THR A 71 -5.16 5.95 13.97
CA THR A 71 -3.79 6.42 13.65
C THR A 71 -2.76 5.31 13.79
N LEU A 72 -2.84 4.50 14.86
CA LEU A 72 -1.96 3.36 15.06
C LEU A 72 -2.13 2.32 13.94
N SER A 73 -3.38 2.00 13.58
CA SER A 73 -3.69 1.08 12.48
C SER A 73 -3.11 1.60 11.16
N LEU A 74 -3.25 2.89 10.87
CA LEU A 74 -2.76 3.48 9.62
C LEU A 74 -1.24 3.39 9.50
N ILE A 75 -0.51 3.67 10.60
CA ILE A 75 0.95 3.54 10.66
C ILE A 75 1.37 2.08 10.46
N LEU A 76 0.71 1.15 11.14
CA LEU A 76 1.01 -0.28 11.03
C LEU A 76 0.75 -0.80 9.62
N THR A 77 -0.37 -0.37 9.02
CA THR A 77 -0.76 -0.73 7.66
C THR A 77 0.26 -0.19 6.65
N ALA A 78 0.68 1.07 6.78
CA ALA A 78 1.71 1.66 5.94
C ALA A 78 3.04 0.92 6.07
N TYR A 79 3.47 0.57 7.29
CA TYR A 79 4.69 -0.20 7.53
C TYR A 79 4.64 -1.57 6.85
N LEU A 80 3.54 -2.30 7.03
CA LEU A 80 3.33 -3.60 6.40
C LEU A 80 3.26 -3.48 4.87
N HIS A 81 2.59 -2.47 4.34
CA HIS A 81 2.48 -2.25 2.89
C HIS A 81 3.86 -2.00 2.26
N VAL A 82 4.72 -1.23 2.94
CA VAL A 82 6.09 -0.97 2.48
C VAL A 82 6.92 -2.26 2.47
N LYS A 83 6.82 -3.07 3.53
CA LYS A 83 7.69 -4.25 3.75
C LYS A 83 7.22 -5.51 3.00
N PHE A 84 5.91 -5.76 2.93
CA PHE A 84 5.35 -7.02 2.44
C PHE A 84 4.74 -6.97 1.05
N VAL A 85 4.51 -5.80 0.46
CA VAL A 85 3.92 -5.69 -0.88
C VAL A 85 5.04 -5.62 -1.92
N PRO A 86 5.34 -6.72 -2.65
CA PRO A 86 6.24 -6.67 -3.79
C PRO A 86 5.56 -5.96 -4.96
N LEU A 87 6.36 -5.33 -5.81
CA LEU A 87 5.89 -4.80 -7.09
C LEU A 87 5.69 -5.99 -8.03
N THR A 88 4.54 -6.06 -8.67
CA THR A 88 4.20 -7.10 -9.63
C THR A 88 4.02 -6.50 -11.01
N LYS A 89 4.15 -7.34 -12.05
CA LYS A 89 3.79 -6.97 -13.42
C LYS A 89 2.30 -6.61 -13.46
N ALA A 90 1.95 -5.50 -14.11
CA ALA A 90 0.54 -5.16 -14.26
C ALA A 90 -0.13 -6.23 -15.14
N LYS A 91 -1.15 -6.88 -14.58
CA LYS A 91 -2.04 -7.73 -15.38
C LYS A 91 -3.13 -6.80 -15.92
N LEU A 92 -2.88 -6.26 -17.12
CA LEU A 92 -3.93 -5.67 -17.95
C LEU A 92 -4.93 -6.76 -18.33
#